data_AF-A0A7S2AL86-F1
#
_entry.id   AF-A0A7S2AL86-F1
#
_cell.length_a   1.000
_cell.length_b   1.000
_cell.length_c   1.000
_cell.angle_alpha   90.00
_cell.angle_beta   90.00
_cell.angle_gamma   90.00
#
_symmetry.space_group_name_H-M   'P 1'
#
loop_
_entity.id
_entity.type
_entity.pdbx_description
1 polymer ?
#
loop_
_entity_poly.entity_id
_entity_poly.type
_entity_poly.pdbx_seq_one_letter_code
_entity_poly.pdbx_strand_id
1 'polypeptide(L)'
;PHVLSEARRVLHVGDASAAHSPLSFGGFGAMIRTLPMLRPRLARLLESDRLDAGSLRRAAGGEYDPALSSSWLFNRSMSLRVGTSAARTGDCVLRTLRLTFTSLKLLQRFGIRKPADFFLADEMRPIPLMQLLLVMGVRQPLLAYSAAARAGMLVFVRWYVHYVCLCAVSVVRLISFTTSEARRDTGGLKSAVA
;
A
#
# COMPACT_ATOMS: atom_id res chain seq x y z
N PRO A 1 3.21 17.93 -5.33
CA PRO A 1 4.63 18.15 -4.97
C PRO A 1 5.52 17.11 -5.68
N HIS A 2 5.92 17.41 -6.92
CA HIS A 2 6.65 16.50 -7.82
C HIS A 2 8.10 16.96 -8.10
N VAL A 3 8.75 17.66 -7.15
CA VAL A 3 9.93 18.51 -7.47
C VAL A 3 11.28 17.94 -6.98
N LEU A 4 11.40 16.65 -6.63
CA LEU A 4 12.71 16.11 -6.15
C LEU A 4 13.28 14.95 -6.98
N SER A 5 12.90 14.80 -8.26
CA SER A 5 13.38 13.68 -9.09
C SER A 5 14.66 13.92 -9.91
N GLU A 6 15.35 15.06 -9.73
CA GLU A 6 16.48 15.43 -10.61
C GLU A 6 17.87 15.24 -10.01
N ALA A 7 17.99 14.78 -8.76
CA ALA A 7 19.30 14.55 -8.16
C ALA A 7 19.92 13.22 -8.65
N ARG A 8 20.90 13.32 -9.57
CA ARG A 8 21.73 12.19 -10.01
C ARG A 8 22.36 11.53 -8.77
N ARG A 9 22.12 10.22 -8.58
CA ARG A 9 22.69 9.40 -7.50
C ARG A 9 22.14 9.66 -6.08
N VAL A 10 21.01 10.36 -5.92
CA VAL A 10 20.37 10.55 -4.60
C VAL A 10 19.14 9.66 -4.50
N LEU A 11 18.98 8.99 -3.36
CA LEU A 11 17.81 8.18 -3.05
C LEU A 11 17.26 8.52 -1.67
N HIS A 12 15.98 8.88 -1.63
CA HIS A 12 15.26 9.09 -0.38
C HIS A 12 14.76 7.75 0.19
N VAL A 13 14.91 7.57 1.51
CA VAL A 13 14.50 6.36 2.25
C VAL A 13 13.78 6.77 3.54
N GLY A 14 12.87 5.92 4.02
CA GLY A 14 12.14 6.16 5.26
C GLY A 14 11.12 7.29 5.11
N ASP A 15 11.07 8.21 6.08
CA ASP A 15 10.12 9.34 6.05
C ASP A 15 10.36 10.28 4.88
N ALA A 16 11.64 10.44 4.49
CA ALA A 16 12.03 11.29 3.37
C ALA A 16 11.51 10.77 2.02
N SER A 17 11.17 9.48 1.90
CA SER A 17 10.62 8.93 0.65
C SER A 17 9.11 9.10 0.52
N ALA A 18 8.40 9.43 1.62
CA ALA A 18 6.93 9.50 1.69
C ALA A 18 6.21 8.28 1.06
N ALA A 19 6.89 7.15 0.94
CA ALA A 19 6.44 5.98 0.17
C ALA A 19 5.62 4.99 1.01
N HIS A 20 5.35 5.32 2.27
CA HIS A 20 4.62 4.47 3.20
C HIS A 20 3.44 5.22 3.78
N SER A 21 2.38 4.48 4.10
CA SER A 21 1.18 5.12 4.61
C SER A 21 1.40 5.51 6.07
N PRO A 22 0.90 6.66 6.54
CA PRO A 22 1.10 7.12 7.93
C PRO A 22 0.65 6.14 9.02
N LEU A 23 -0.17 5.14 8.66
CA LEU A 23 -0.57 4.03 9.54
C LEU A 23 0.56 3.06 9.90
N SER A 24 1.65 3.01 9.11
CA SER A 24 2.80 2.10 9.30
C SER A 24 3.78 2.52 10.40
N PHE A 25 3.42 3.49 11.26
CA PHE A 25 4.22 4.00 12.39
C PHE A 25 5.63 4.51 12.00
N GLY A 26 5.69 5.78 11.58
CA GLY A 26 6.90 6.63 11.62
C GLY A 26 8.05 6.27 10.66
N GLY A 27 8.96 7.24 10.47
CA GLY A 27 10.10 7.13 9.56
C GLY A 27 11.03 5.93 9.78
N PHE A 28 11.17 5.48 11.03
CA PHE A 28 12.00 4.33 11.39
C PHE A 28 11.36 2.98 11.04
N GLY A 29 10.06 2.82 11.29
CA GLY A 29 9.31 1.61 10.92
C GLY A 29 9.22 1.44 9.41
N ALA A 30 9.04 2.55 8.69
CA ALA A 30 9.19 2.60 7.24
C ALA A 30 10.58 2.07 6.83
N MET A 31 11.67 2.61 7.41
CA MET A 31 13.03 2.19 7.09
C MET A 31 13.27 0.69 7.30
N ILE A 32 12.92 0.12 8.46
CA ILE A 32 13.10 -1.31 8.75
C ILE A 32 12.36 -2.20 7.73
N ARG A 33 11.20 -1.76 7.25
CA ARG A 33 10.39 -2.51 6.28
C ARG A 33 10.94 -2.40 4.85
N THR A 34 11.44 -1.23 4.46
CA THR A 34 11.97 -1.02 3.10
C THR A 34 13.37 -1.61 2.91
N LEU A 35 14.23 -1.57 3.93
CA LEU A 35 15.65 -1.92 3.82
C LEU A 35 15.92 -3.35 3.30
N PRO A 36 15.22 -4.40 3.75
CA PRO A 36 15.45 -5.77 3.29
C PRO A 36 15.20 -5.96 1.80
N MET A 37 14.21 -5.23 1.23
CA MET A 37 13.93 -5.27 -0.20
C MET A 37 14.85 -4.34 -1.01
N LEU A 38 15.22 -3.19 -0.44
CA LEU A 38 16.04 -2.19 -1.12
C LEU A 38 17.50 -2.63 -1.25
N ARG A 39 18.08 -3.24 -0.21
CA ARG A 39 19.49 -3.69 -0.19
C ARG A 39 19.87 -4.54 -1.42
N PRO A 40 19.19 -5.66 -1.76
CA PRO A 40 19.57 -6.48 -2.91
C PRO A 40 19.27 -5.82 -4.27
N ARG A 41 18.42 -4.79 -4.31
CA ARG A 41 18.17 -4.01 -5.54
C ARG A 41 19.29 -3.00 -5.76
N LEU A 42 19.72 -2.30 -4.70
CA LEU A 42 20.86 -1.39 -4.75
C LEU A 42 22.17 -2.11 -5.08
N ALA A 43 22.41 -3.29 -4.50
CA ALA A 43 23.58 -4.11 -4.83
C ALA A 43 23.67 -4.41 -6.34
N ARG A 44 22.56 -4.85 -6.95
CA ARG A 44 22.50 -5.11 -8.40
C ARG A 44 22.69 -3.86 -9.26
N LEU A 45 22.20 -2.69 -8.81
CA LEU A 45 22.42 -1.44 -9.53
C LEU A 45 23.88 -0.98 -9.45
N LEU A 46 24.53 -1.19 -8.30
CA LEU A 46 25.96 -0.91 -8.11
C LEU A 46 26.82 -1.81 -9.00
N GLU A 47 26.53 -3.11 -9.04
CA GLU A 47 27.24 -4.09 -9.88
C GLU A 47 27.11 -3.81 -11.39
N SER A 48 26.00 -3.19 -11.80
CA SER A 48 25.73 -2.87 -13.21
C SER A 48 26.01 -1.40 -13.59
N ASP A 49 26.58 -0.61 -12.67
CA ASP A 49 26.79 0.85 -12.78
C ASP A 49 25.54 1.64 -13.26
N ARG A 50 24.35 1.17 -12.88
CA ARG A 50 23.06 1.79 -13.24
C ARG A 50 22.54 2.65 -12.10
N LEU A 51 23.28 3.72 -11.78
CA LEU A 51 22.96 4.65 -10.69
C LEU A 51 22.30 5.95 -11.19
N ASP A 52 21.69 5.91 -12.37
CA ASP A 52 20.87 7.01 -12.87
C ASP A 52 19.60 7.17 -12.03
N ALA A 53 19.04 8.39 -12.04
CA ALA A 53 17.85 8.72 -11.25
C ALA A 53 16.65 7.80 -11.56
N GLY A 54 16.51 7.35 -12.81
CA GLY A 54 15.44 6.44 -13.23
C GLY A 54 15.61 5.04 -12.62
N SER A 55 16.81 4.48 -12.67
CA SER A 55 17.11 3.16 -12.09
C SER A 55 17.02 3.17 -10.57
N LEU A 56 17.52 4.22 -9.90
CA LEU A 56 17.37 4.37 -8.44
C LEU A 56 15.91 4.51 -8.01
N ARG A 57 15.11 5.29 -8.75
CA ARG A 57 13.67 5.43 -8.50
C ARG A 57 12.95 4.09 -8.63
N ARG A 58 13.28 3.29 -9.65
CA ARG A 58 12.73 1.93 -9.83
C ARG A 58 13.13 0.99 -8.70
N ALA A 59 14.39 1.02 -8.27
CA ALA A 59 14.86 0.19 -7.15
C ALA A 59 14.14 0.51 -5.85
N ALA A 60 13.91 1.79 -5.55
CA ALA A 60 13.21 2.25 -4.36
C ALA A 60 11.68 2.09 -4.40
N GLY A 61 11.12 1.57 -5.49
CA GLY A 61 9.66 1.41 -5.61
C GLY A 61 8.93 2.72 -5.86
N GLY A 62 9.60 3.73 -6.43
CA GLY A 62 8.99 5.01 -6.84
C GLY A 62 8.11 4.92 -8.08
N GLU A 63 7.72 3.71 -8.50
CA GLU A 63 6.64 3.51 -9.46
C GLU A 63 5.30 3.58 -8.71
N TYR A 64 4.27 4.08 -9.38
CA TYR A 64 2.93 4.21 -8.83
C TYR A 64 2.47 2.87 -8.21
N ASP A 65 2.25 2.87 -6.89
CA ASP A 65 1.68 1.73 -6.17
C ASP A 65 0.17 1.96 -5.92
N PRO A 66 -0.71 1.21 -6.62
CA PRO A 66 -2.14 1.29 -6.39
C PRO A 66 -2.55 0.88 -4.97
N ALA A 67 -1.79 0.01 -4.29
CA ALA A 67 -2.09 -0.42 -2.93
C ALA A 67 -1.87 0.73 -1.94
N LEU A 68 -0.77 1.46 -2.10
CA LEU A 68 -0.48 2.67 -1.32
C LEU A 68 -1.49 3.80 -1.62
N SER A 69 -1.85 3.97 -2.90
CA SER A 69 -2.82 5.00 -3.32
C SER A 69 -4.24 4.70 -2.81
N SER A 70 -4.60 3.42 -2.71
CA SER A 70 -5.90 3.00 -2.17
C SER A 70 -5.94 3.04 -0.64
N SER A 71 -4.81 2.79 0.05
CA SER A 71 -4.73 2.96 1.51
C SER A 71 -4.80 4.43 1.95
N TRP A 72 -4.50 5.37 1.04
CA TRP A 72 -4.62 6.82 1.28
C TRP A 72 -6.01 7.25 1.76
N LEU A 73 -7.09 6.56 1.37
CA LEU A 73 -8.45 6.88 1.85
C LEU A 73 -8.59 6.70 3.36
N PHE A 74 -7.96 5.65 3.93
CA PHE A 74 -7.96 5.44 5.38
C PHE A 74 -7.19 6.56 6.07
N ASN A 75 -6.01 6.91 5.56
CA ASN A 75 -5.20 8.00 6.10
C ASN A 75 -5.95 9.33 6.03
N ARG A 76 -6.64 9.62 4.91
CA ARG A 76 -7.45 10.82 4.75
C ARG A 76 -8.63 10.85 5.73
N SER A 77 -9.26 9.70 6.01
CA SER A 77 -10.35 9.59 6.99
C SER A 77 -9.90 9.81 8.44
N MET A 78 -8.64 9.49 8.74
CA MET A 78 -7.98 9.69 10.02
C MET A 78 -7.29 11.07 10.14
N SER A 79 -7.07 11.75 9.01
CA SER A 79 -6.51 13.09 8.95
C SER A 79 -7.57 14.15 9.22
N LEU A 80 -7.13 15.28 9.77
CA LEU A 80 -7.99 16.42 10.07
C LEU A 80 -7.59 17.65 9.28
N ARG A 81 -8.52 18.60 9.17
CA ARG A 81 -8.24 19.92 8.62
C ARG A 81 -7.53 20.74 9.69
N VAL A 82 -6.50 21.48 9.29
CA VAL A 82 -5.80 22.42 10.16
C VAL A 82 -6.82 23.39 10.76
N GLY A 83 -6.85 23.51 12.09
CA GLY A 83 -7.80 24.36 12.83
C GLY A 83 -8.88 23.63 13.64
N THR A 84 -8.96 22.30 13.62
CA THR A 84 -9.86 21.54 14.52
C THR A 84 -9.26 21.32 15.90
N SER A 85 -10.05 21.47 16.96
CA SER A 85 -9.61 21.30 18.36
C SER A 85 -9.04 19.90 18.64
N ALA A 86 -7.89 19.84 19.33
CA ALA A 86 -7.12 18.63 19.62
C ALA A 86 -7.86 17.60 20.48
N ALA A 87 -8.78 18.04 21.36
CA ALA A 87 -9.58 17.15 22.20
C ALA A 87 -10.57 16.30 21.37
N ARG A 88 -11.26 16.93 20.42
CA ARG A 88 -12.19 16.24 19.49
C ARG A 88 -11.44 15.39 18.44
N THR A 89 -10.14 15.63 18.29
CA THR A 89 -9.21 15.02 17.34
C THR A 89 -8.72 13.65 17.80
N GLY A 90 -8.25 13.55 19.05
CA GLY A 90 -7.76 12.27 19.61
C GLY A 90 -8.84 11.18 19.59
N ASP A 91 -10.08 11.55 19.91
CA ASP A 91 -11.22 10.64 19.87
C ASP A 91 -11.51 10.12 18.46
N CYS A 92 -11.38 10.95 17.42
CA CYS A 92 -11.67 10.53 16.05
C CYS A 92 -10.63 9.53 15.54
N VAL A 93 -9.34 9.80 15.72
CA VAL A 93 -8.26 8.91 15.27
C VAL A 93 -8.38 7.57 15.98
N LEU A 94 -8.48 7.58 17.31
CA LEU A 94 -8.56 6.36 18.10
C LEU A 94 -9.83 5.55 17.78
N ARG A 95 -10.97 6.21 17.55
CA ARG A 95 -12.23 5.55 17.17
C ARG A 95 -12.12 4.91 15.79
N THR A 96 -11.60 5.61 14.79
CA THR A 96 -11.40 5.04 13.45
C THR A 96 -10.42 3.88 13.50
N LEU A 97 -9.30 4.01 14.22
CA LEU A 97 -8.30 2.94 14.38
C LEU A 97 -8.91 1.71 15.07
N ARG A 98 -9.65 1.91 16.17
CA ARG A 98 -10.39 0.83 16.88
C ARG A 98 -11.38 0.14 15.96
N LEU A 99 -12.14 0.90 15.16
CA LEU A 99 -13.08 0.33 14.18
C LEU A 99 -12.35 -0.50 13.13
N THR A 100 -11.23 0.01 12.59
CA THR A 100 -10.44 -0.70 11.58
C THR A 100 -9.91 -2.02 12.14
N PHE A 101 -9.26 -2.02 13.30
CA PHE A 101 -8.77 -3.26 13.93
C PHE A 101 -9.90 -4.23 14.31
N THR A 102 -11.04 -3.72 14.77
CA THR A 102 -12.21 -4.57 15.07
C THR A 102 -12.77 -5.21 13.80
N SER A 103 -12.78 -4.48 12.69
CA SER A 103 -13.20 -4.98 11.39
C SER A 103 -12.21 -6.00 10.84
N LEU A 104 -10.90 -5.76 10.97
CA LEU A 104 -9.85 -6.73 10.61
C LEU A 104 -9.98 -8.04 11.41
N LYS A 105 -10.24 -7.96 12.72
CA LYS A 105 -10.52 -9.16 13.56
C LYS A 105 -11.76 -9.91 13.08
N LEU A 106 -12.79 -9.20 12.63
CA LEU A 106 -13.99 -9.83 12.08
C LEU A 106 -13.70 -10.53 10.74
N LEU A 107 -12.97 -9.86 9.85
CA LEU A 107 -12.49 -10.44 8.59
C LEU A 107 -11.69 -11.73 8.83
N GLN A 108 -10.88 -11.76 9.89
CA GLN A 108 -10.15 -12.96 10.30
C GLN A 108 -11.09 -14.09 10.74
N ARG A 109 -12.18 -13.78 11.47
CA ARG A 109 -13.21 -14.76 11.84
C ARG A 109 -13.97 -15.32 10.64
N PHE A 110 -14.10 -14.53 9.57
CA PHE A 110 -14.71 -14.98 8.30
C PHE A 110 -13.74 -15.78 7.40
N GLY A 111 -12.58 -16.17 7.91
CA GLY A 111 -11.64 -17.06 7.21
C GLY A 111 -10.57 -16.36 6.38
N ILE A 112 -10.50 -15.02 6.42
CA ILE A 112 -9.39 -14.29 5.78
C ILE A 112 -8.15 -14.49 6.62
N ARG A 113 -7.12 -15.10 6.03
CA ARG A 113 -5.87 -15.38 6.73
C ARG A 113 -5.10 -14.06 6.93
N LYS A 114 -4.80 -13.73 8.18
CA LYS A 114 -3.90 -12.62 8.57
C LYS A 114 -4.22 -11.26 7.92
N PRO A 115 -5.47 -10.74 8.05
CA PRO A 115 -5.85 -9.47 7.42
C PRO A 115 -5.10 -8.27 8.02
N ALA A 116 -4.68 -8.36 9.28
CA ALA A 116 -3.90 -7.31 9.94
C ALA A 116 -2.49 -7.17 9.36
N ASP A 117 -1.86 -8.27 8.93
CA ASP A 117 -0.50 -8.27 8.41
C ASP A 117 -0.42 -7.44 7.12
N PHE A 118 -1.37 -7.63 6.20
CA PHE A 118 -1.45 -6.85 4.96
C PHE A 118 -1.77 -5.38 5.22
N PHE A 119 -2.64 -5.10 6.20
CA PHE A 119 -3.00 -3.73 6.56
C PHE A 119 -1.79 -2.98 7.15
N LEU A 120 -1.03 -3.64 8.03
CA LEU A 120 0.16 -3.08 8.68
C LEU A 120 1.40 -3.04 7.77
N ALA A 121 1.42 -3.83 6.71
CA ALA A 121 2.50 -3.81 5.71
C ALA A 121 2.24 -2.83 4.56
N ASP A 122 1.10 -2.14 4.54
CA ASP A 122 0.59 -1.38 3.40
C ASP A 122 0.42 -2.21 2.10
N GLU A 123 0.33 -3.55 2.22
CA GLU A 123 0.13 -4.49 1.11
C GLU A 123 -1.36 -4.79 0.87
N MET A 124 -2.16 -3.75 0.61
CA MET A 124 -3.59 -3.92 0.39
C MET A 124 -3.88 -4.75 -0.86
N ARG A 125 -4.52 -5.90 -0.67
CA ARG A 125 -5.08 -6.72 -1.77
C ARG A 125 -6.50 -6.24 -2.09
N PRO A 126 -6.94 -6.29 -3.36
CA PRO A 126 -8.21 -5.68 -3.78
C PRO A 126 -9.44 -6.27 -3.09
N ILE A 127 -9.46 -7.60 -2.86
CA ILE A 127 -10.58 -8.28 -2.21
C ILE A 127 -10.64 -7.96 -0.70
N PRO A 128 -9.58 -8.22 0.11
CA PRO A 128 -9.56 -7.85 1.53
C PRO A 128 -9.81 -6.36 1.77
N LEU A 129 -9.28 -5.49 0.92
CA LEU A 129 -9.50 -4.04 0.99
C LEU A 129 -10.99 -3.70 0.90
N MET A 130 -11.69 -4.27 -0.09
CA MET A 130 -13.10 -3.96 -0.31
C MET A 130 -13.99 -4.59 0.77
N GLN A 131 -13.66 -5.79 1.26
CA GLN A 131 -14.31 -6.40 2.42
C GLN A 131 -14.14 -5.56 3.69
N LEU A 132 -12.94 -5.00 3.92
CA LEU A 132 -12.68 -4.13 5.05
C LEU A 132 -13.54 -2.86 4.97
N LEU A 133 -13.60 -2.22 3.80
CA LEU A 133 -14.42 -1.01 3.58
C LEU A 133 -15.91 -1.30 3.76
N LEU A 134 -16.42 -2.42 3.25
CA LEU A 134 -17.81 -2.83 3.41
C LEU A 134 -18.15 -3.09 4.88
N VAL A 135 -17.33 -3.85 5.62
CA VAL A 135 -17.56 -4.13 7.04
C VAL A 135 -17.55 -2.85 7.86
N MET A 136 -16.62 -1.93 7.58
CA MET A 136 -16.56 -0.62 8.25
C MET A 136 -17.78 0.25 7.91
N GLY A 137 -18.20 0.27 6.64
CA GLY A 137 -19.37 1.02 6.18
C GLY A 137 -20.68 0.53 6.79
N VAL A 138 -20.87 -0.78 6.90
CA VAL A 138 -22.07 -1.38 7.50
C VAL A 138 -22.09 -1.19 9.01
N ARG A 139 -20.94 -1.32 9.70
CA ARG A 139 -20.91 -1.22 11.17
C ARG A 139 -20.97 0.19 11.70
N GLN A 140 -20.42 1.16 10.97
CA GLN A 140 -20.42 2.56 11.40
C GLN A 140 -20.72 3.50 10.22
N PRO A 141 -21.97 3.46 9.70
CA PRO A 141 -22.38 4.26 8.54
C PRO A 141 -22.22 5.76 8.80
N LEU A 142 -22.46 6.20 10.04
CA LEU A 142 -22.30 7.60 10.44
C LEU A 142 -20.85 8.09 10.33
N LEU A 143 -19.89 7.23 10.67
CA LEU A 143 -18.47 7.55 10.55
C LEU A 143 -18.00 7.48 9.10
N ALA A 144 -18.44 6.48 8.34
CA ALA A 144 -18.20 6.39 6.91
C ALA A 144 -18.74 7.64 6.17
N TYR A 145 -19.96 8.06 6.50
CA TYR A 145 -20.56 9.28 5.97
C TYR A 145 -19.77 10.52 6.37
N SER A 146 -19.40 10.66 7.65
CA SER A 146 -18.61 11.81 8.11
C SER A 146 -17.21 11.86 7.47
N ALA A 147 -16.60 10.70 7.22
CA ALA A 147 -15.32 10.58 6.53
C ALA A 147 -15.49 10.94 5.05
N ALA A 148 -16.59 10.52 4.43
CA ALA A 148 -16.89 10.83 3.05
C ALA A 148 -17.15 12.33 2.84
N ALA A 149 -17.93 12.94 3.72
CA ALA A 149 -18.19 14.38 3.73
C ALA A 149 -16.91 15.20 3.93
N ARG A 150 -15.99 14.74 4.81
CA ARG A 150 -14.69 15.40 5.03
C ARG A 150 -13.70 15.20 3.89
N ALA A 151 -13.70 14.03 3.25
CA ALA A 151 -12.82 13.71 2.14
C ALA A 151 -13.26 14.42 0.84
N GLY A 152 -14.56 14.59 0.64
CA GLY A 152 -15.16 15.15 -0.57
C GLY A 152 -15.35 14.11 -1.67
N MET A 153 -16.37 14.31 -2.52
CA MET A 153 -16.76 13.37 -3.57
C MET A 153 -15.61 13.07 -4.57
N LEU A 154 -14.80 14.08 -4.89
CA LEU A 154 -13.66 13.96 -5.81
C LEU A 154 -12.62 12.94 -5.34
N VAL A 155 -12.47 12.78 -4.02
CA VAL A 155 -11.54 11.80 -3.44
C VAL A 155 -12.00 10.38 -3.71
N PHE A 156 -13.30 10.09 -3.65
CA PHE A 156 -13.82 8.77 -3.96
C PHE A 156 -13.67 8.41 -5.42
N VAL A 157 -13.92 9.37 -6.32
CA VAL A 157 -13.73 9.15 -7.76
C VAL A 157 -12.26 8.81 -8.06
N ARG A 158 -11.32 9.59 -7.51
CA ARG A 158 -9.88 9.30 -7.65
C ARG A 158 -9.51 7.96 -7.04
N TRP A 159 -10.02 7.68 -5.84
CA TRP A 159 -9.78 6.41 -5.16
C TRP A 159 -10.31 5.21 -5.97
N TYR A 160 -11.48 5.34 -6.60
CA TYR A 160 -12.04 4.30 -7.45
C TYR A 160 -11.13 3.97 -8.63
N VAL A 161 -10.55 4.98 -9.27
CA VAL A 161 -9.54 4.77 -10.33
C VAL A 161 -8.34 3.98 -9.78
N HIS A 162 -7.84 4.34 -8.60
CA HIS A 162 -6.74 3.62 -7.96
C HIS A 162 -7.11 2.17 -7.60
N TYR A 163 -8.35 1.93 -7.18
CA TYR A 163 -8.87 0.59 -6.92
C TYR A 163 -8.94 -0.27 -8.19
N VAL A 164 -9.42 0.30 -9.31
CA VAL A 164 -9.44 -0.39 -10.60
C VAL A 164 -8.02 -0.72 -11.08
N CYS A 165 -7.07 0.22 -10.93
CA CYS A 165 -5.66 -0.05 -11.22
C CYS A 165 -5.09 -1.18 -10.33
N LEU A 166 -5.45 -1.22 -9.04
CA LEU A 166 -5.04 -2.28 -8.14
C LEU A 166 -5.55 -3.66 -8.60
N CYS A 167 -6.80 -3.72 -9.05
CA CYS A 167 -7.37 -4.93 -9.65
C CYS A 167 -6.60 -5.34 -10.91
N ALA A 168 -6.34 -4.41 -11.83
CA ALA A 168 -5.60 -4.69 -13.06
C ALA A 168 -4.19 -5.22 -12.78
N VAL A 169 -3.44 -4.58 -11.88
CA VAL A 169 -2.09 -5.05 -11.48
C VAL A 169 -2.16 -6.42 -10.81
N SER A 170 -3.19 -6.68 -10.01
CA SER A 170 -3.38 -7.99 -9.36
C SER A 170 -3.64 -9.10 -10.38
N VAL A 171 -4.41 -8.81 -11.44
CA VAL A 171 -4.66 -9.75 -12.55
C VAL A 171 -3.37 -10.00 -13.34
N VAL A 172 -2.61 -8.95 -13.68
CA VAL A 172 -1.32 -9.11 -14.38
C VAL A 172 -0.33 -9.95 -13.55
N ARG A 173 -0.27 -9.74 -12.23
CA ARG A 173 0.55 -10.55 -11.32
C ARG A 173 0.11 -12.02 -11.31
N LEU A 174 -1.20 -12.27 -11.30
CA LEU A 174 -1.75 -13.63 -11.37
C LEU A 174 -1.38 -14.32 -12.69
N ILE A 175 -1.51 -13.62 -13.82
CA ILE A 175 -1.15 -14.12 -15.16
C ILE A 175 0.37 -14.40 -15.26
N SER A 176 1.19 -13.50 -14.72
CA SER A 176 2.66 -13.65 -14.71
C SER A 176 3.10 -14.84 -13.84
N PHE A 177 2.37 -15.09 -12.75
CA PHE A 177 2.63 -16.24 -11.88
C PHE A 177 2.32 -17.57 -12.58
N THR A 178 1.13 -17.70 -13.20
CA THR A 178 0.77 -18.94 -13.91
C THR A 178 1.68 -19.22 -15.10
N THR A 179 2.12 -18.19 -15.82
CA THR A 179 3.08 -18.35 -16.93
C THR A 179 4.48 -18.75 -16.45
N SER A 180 4.94 -18.24 -15.30
CA SER A 180 6.20 -18.68 -14.68
C SER A 180 6.14 -20.15 -14.24
N GLU A 181 5.01 -20.61 -13.74
CA GLU A 181 4.82 -21.98 -13.27
C GLU A 181 4.76 -22.97 -14.45
N ALA A 182 3.99 -22.64 -15.48
CA ALA A 182 3.97 -23.39 -16.74
C ALA A 182 5.35 -23.48 -17.42
N ARG A 183 6.19 -22.45 -17.28
CA ARG A 183 7.56 -22.44 -17.81
C ARG A 183 8.54 -23.28 -16.98
N ARG A 184 8.30 -23.47 -15.67
CA ARG A 184 9.10 -24.39 -14.83
C ARG A 184 8.78 -25.84 -15.14
N ASP A 185 7.51 -26.19 -15.33
CA ASP A 185 7.09 -27.56 -15.61
C ASP A 185 7.57 -28.05 -16.98
N THR A 186 7.56 -27.17 -17.99
CA THR A 186 8.13 -27.47 -19.32
C THR A 186 9.67 -27.51 -19.34
N GLY A 187 10.34 -26.80 -18.43
CA GLY A 187 11.80 -26.89 -18.25
C GLY A 187 12.23 -28.19 -17.55
N GLY A 188 11.44 -28.65 -16.57
CA GLY A 188 11.65 -29.94 -15.90
C GLY A 188 11.48 -31.13 -16.84
N LEU A 189 10.51 -31.07 -17.75
CA LEU A 189 10.29 -32.13 -18.75
C LEU A 189 11.44 -32.23 -19.77
N LYS A 190 12.08 -31.12 -20.13
CA LYS A 190 13.24 -31.12 -21.04
C LYS A 190 14.53 -31.62 -20.40
N SER A 191 14.66 -31.49 -19.08
CA SER A 191 15.80 -32.03 -18.31
C SER A 191 15.68 -33.51 -17.97
N ALA A 192 14.48 -34.09 -18.05
CA ALA A 192 14.23 -35.51 -17.78
C ALA A 192 14.29 -36.39 -19.05
N VAL A 193 14.42 -35.78 -20.23
CA VAL A 193 14.45 -36.45 -21.55
C VAL A 193 15.82 -36.29 -22.23
N ALA A 194 16.78 -35.66 -21.56
CA ALA A 194 18.19 -35.59 -21.95
C ALA A 194 19.05 -36.38 -20.95
#